data_AF-Q8TVJ7-F1
#
_entry.id   AF-Q8TVJ7-F1
#
_cell.length_a   1.000
_cell.length_b   1.000
_cell.length_c   1.000
_cell.angle_alpha   90.00
_cell.angle_beta   90.00
_cell.angle_gamma   90.00
#
_symmetry.space_group_name_H-M   'P 1'
#
loop_
_entity.id
_entity.type
_entity.pdbx_description
1 polymer ?
#
loop_
_entity_poly.entity_id
_entity_poly.type
_entity_poly.pdbx_seq_one_letter_code
_entity_poly.pdbx_strand_id
1 'polypeptide(L)'
;MIEPYKLAWSVVFGISRGLYVFAGSFIAAALYRYVAEERITMTTAMFVGLITAGFASGPQKLAALAISQPNVEVLSWTIAALFAIPARTYGDALGKRLLEARLSSMKPTTKVYRLPEDPDNIEDVPGEPPAPREVKKRIAGREYEFPRGTPREDVERVIKRDLEEEGGVGRAVVRVDGDEVKVRLAGAKPPVSHTLPPDKVAVSVKPKGGSAHIGEGDKVIVYADGQKLCEAEVWKRSKSGVVLVVDREHADELMRLVTKGKDVSLVVEPTEE
;
A
#
# COMPACT_ATOMS: atom_id res chain seq x y z
N MET A 1 -46.23 -44.57 29.52
CA MET A 1 -45.83 -43.69 30.64
C MET A 1 -44.41 -44.07 31.02
N ILE A 2 -43.44 -43.15 30.95
CA ILE A 2 -42.04 -43.46 31.29
C ILE A 2 -41.92 -43.51 32.81
N GLU A 3 -41.33 -44.57 33.34
CA GLU A 3 -41.10 -44.70 34.79
C GLU A 3 -40.11 -43.61 35.26
N PRO A 4 -40.31 -42.99 36.43
CA PRO A 4 -39.51 -41.85 36.89
C PRO A 4 -38.00 -42.11 36.89
N TYR A 5 -37.56 -43.33 37.24
CA TYR A 5 -36.15 -43.69 37.25
C TYR A 5 -35.55 -43.75 35.83
N LYS A 6 -36.32 -44.16 34.82
CA LYS A 6 -35.89 -44.17 33.41
C LYS A 6 -35.68 -42.76 32.89
N LEU A 7 -36.54 -41.83 33.31
CA LEU A 7 -36.38 -40.40 33.02
C LEU A 7 -35.07 -39.85 33.59
N ALA A 8 -34.76 -40.19 34.85
CA ALA A 8 -33.51 -39.76 35.49
C ALA A 8 -32.28 -40.27 34.73
N TRP A 9 -32.27 -41.55 34.32
CA TRP A 9 -31.19 -42.11 33.51
C TRP A 9 -31.07 -41.47 32.13
N SER A 10 -32.18 -41.15 31.45
CA SER A 10 -32.14 -40.38 30.20
C SER A 10 -31.43 -39.04 30.33
N VAL A 11 -31.69 -38.33 31.44
CA VAL A 11 -31.06 -37.03 31.70
C VAL A 11 -29.56 -37.21 31.94
N VAL A 12 -29.16 -38.17 32.77
CA VAL A 12 -27.74 -38.45 33.06
C VAL A 12 -26.99 -38.82 31.79
N PHE A 13 -27.52 -39.75 30.99
CA PHE A 13 -26.90 -40.13 29.72
C PHE A 13 -26.91 -38.99 28.71
N GLY A 14 -27.98 -38.19 28.67
CA GLY A 14 -28.10 -37.05 27.79
C GLY A 14 -27.10 -35.93 28.10
N ILE A 15 -26.84 -35.66 29.38
CA ILE A 15 -25.80 -34.69 29.79
C ILE A 15 -24.41 -35.20 29.44
N SER A 16 -24.11 -36.48 29.72
CA SER A 16 -22.82 -37.09 29.39
C SER A 16 -22.54 -37.04 27.89
N ARG A 17 -23.51 -37.49 27.07
CA ARG A 17 -23.44 -37.40 25.60
C ARG A 17 -23.38 -35.95 25.12
N GLY A 18 -24.15 -35.07 25.75
CA GLY A 18 -24.17 -33.63 25.48
C GLY A 18 -22.80 -32.98 25.65
N LEU A 19 -21.97 -33.44 26.59
CA LEU A 19 -20.60 -32.94 26.74
C LEU A 19 -19.72 -33.30 25.54
N TYR A 20 -19.88 -34.50 24.97
CA TYR A 20 -19.18 -34.89 23.74
C TYR A 20 -19.70 -34.14 22.52
N VAL A 21 -21.03 -33.93 22.42
CA VAL A 21 -21.63 -33.08 21.39
C VAL A 21 -21.05 -31.67 21.49
N PHE A 22 -20.99 -31.12 22.71
CA PHE A 22 -20.42 -29.81 22.96
C PHE A 22 -18.97 -29.74 22.46
N ALA A 23 -18.12 -30.67 22.86
CA ALA A 23 -16.71 -30.68 22.47
C ALA A 23 -16.54 -30.72 20.94
N GLY A 24 -17.26 -31.64 20.26
CA GLY A 24 -17.20 -31.77 18.80
C GLY A 24 -17.70 -30.51 18.07
N SER A 25 -18.87 -30.01 18.46
CA SER A 25 -19.45 -28.78 17.89
C SER A 25 -18.59 -27.55 18.15
N PHE A 26 -18.02 -27.44 19.35
CA PHE A 26 -17.15 -26.32 19.75
C PHE A 26 -15.86 -26.27 18.92
N ILE A 27 -15.17 -27.41 18.80
CA ILE A 27 -13.94 -27.51 18.02
C ILE A 27 -14.23 -27.22 16.54
N ALA A 28 -15.30 -27.80 15.99
CA ALA A 28 -15.71 -27.56 14.61
C ALA A 28 -16.00 -26.08 14.34
N ALA A 29 -16.78 -25.43 15.21
CA ALA A 29 -17.08 -24.01 15.08
C ALA A 29 -15.83 -23.12 15.20
N ALA A 30 -14.96 -23.41 16.18
CA ALA A 30 -13.70 -22.66 16.36
C ALA A 30 -12.76 -22.80 15.16
N LEU A 31 -12.56 -24.01 14.66
CA LEU A 31 -11.71 -24.27 13.50
C LEU A 31 -12.29 -23.68 12.23
N TYR A 32 -13.59 -23.87 11.98
CA TYR A 32 -14.25 -23.32 10.80
C TYR A 32 -14.16 -21.80 10.79
N ARG A 33 -14.41 -21.16 11.94
CA ARG A 33 -14.30 -19.70 12.07
C ARG A 33 -12.86 -19.20 11.87
N TYR A 34 -11.87 -19.95 12.33
CA TYR A 34 -10.45 -19.61 12.20
C TYR A 34 -9.92 -19.78 10.76
N VAL A 35 -10.37 -20.81 10.03
CA VAL A 35 -9.86 -21.15 8.69
C VAL A 35 -10.68 -20.52 7.56
N ALA A 36 -12.01 -20.59 7.65
CA ALA A 36 -12.90 -20.15 6.57
C ALA A 36 -13.40 -18.71 6.78
N GLU A 37 -13.08 -18.07 7.91
CA GLU A 37 -13.52 -16.71 8.28
C GLU A 37 -15.05 -16.51 8.35
N GLU A 38 -15.82 -17.56 8.14
CA GLU A 38 -17.27 -17.62 8.17
C GLU A 38 -17.78 -18.28 9.45
N ARG A 39 -19.09 -18.13 9.73
CA ARG A 39 -19.72 -18.91 10.80
C ARG A 39 -20.19 -20.23 10.20
N ILE A 40 -19.89 -21.33 10.87
CA ILE A 40 -20.41 -22.66 10.49
C ILE A 40 -21.95 -22.59 10.48
N THR A 41 -22.69 -23.51 9.85
CA THR A 41 -24.17 -23.58 10.03
C THR A 41 -24.54 -24.41 11.25
N MET A 42 -25.71 -24.16 11.85
CA MET A 42 -26.10 -24.80 13.11
C MET A 42 -26.26 -26.32 12.92
N THR A 43 -26.81 -26.70 11.78
CA THR A 43 -26.95 -28.10 11.36
C THR A 43 -25.60 -28.79 11.29
N THR A 44 -24.61 -28.21 10.61
CA THR A 44 -23.27 -28.82 10.50
C THR A 44 -22.59 -28.95 11.86
N ALA A 45 -22.63 -27.92 12.70
CA ALA A 45 -22.06 -27.98 14.04
C ALA A 45 -22.71 -29.10 14.88
N MET A 46 -24.04 -29.22 14.83
CA MET A 46 -24.79 -30.27 15.51
C MET A 46 -24.46 -31.65 14.97
N PHE A 47 -24.37 -31.84 13.65
CA PHE A 47 -23.99 -33.11 13.03
C PHE A 47 -22.59 -33.57 13.48
N VAL A 48 -21.59 -32.68 13.46
CA VAL A 48 -20.23 -33.02 13.89
C VAL A 48 -20.20 -33.38 15.39
N GLY A 49 -20.93 -32.64 16.22
CA GLY A 49 -21.07 -32.95 17.64
C GLY A 49 -21.71 -34.32 17.89
N LEU A 50 -22.81 -34.63 17.20
CA LEU A 50 -23.49 -35.92 17.30
C LEU A 50 -22.60 -37.08 16.84
N ILE A 51 -21.86 -36.91 15.75
CA ILE A 51 -20.89 -37.91 15.28
C ILE A 51 -19.82 -38.14 16.36
N THR A 52 -19.30 -37.08 16.95
CA THR A 52 -18.28 -37.15 18.00
C THR A 52 -18.79 -37.91 19.22
N ALA A 53 -20.01 -37.59 19.68
CA ALA A 53 -20.66 -38.30 20.78
C ALA A 53 -20.96 -39.77 20.45
N GLY A 54 -21.34 -40.06 19.20
CA GLY A 54 -21.59 -41.42 18.71
C GLY A 54 -20.34 -42.28 18.76
N PHE A 55 -19.22 -41.76 18.26
CA PHE A 55 -17.92 -42.42 18.34
C PHE A 55 -17.46 -42.62 19.78
N ALA A 56 -17.56 -41.59 20.62
CA ALA A 56 -17.14 -41.65 22.02
C ALA A 56 -17.94 -42.67 22.85
N SER A 57 -19.22 -42.86 22.52
CA SER A 57 -20.10 -43.80 23.23
C SER A 57 -19.87 -45.28 22.84
N GLY A 58 -19.19 -45.54 21.72
CA GLY A 58 -18.96 -46.88 21.19
C GLY A 58 -20.16 -47.43 20.41
N PRO A 59 -20.02 -47.75 19.10
CA PRO A 59 -21.14 -48.15 18.24
C PRO A 59 -21.93 -49.37 18.73
N GLN A 60 -21.24 -50.37 19.28
CA GLN A 60 -21.86 -51.61 19.77
C GLN A 60 -22.73 -51.38 21.01
N LYS A 61 -22.29 -50.49 21.92
CA LYS A 61 -23.04 -50.14 23.13
C LYS A 61 -24.29 -49.32 22.79
N LEU A 62 -24.19 -48.44 21.80
CA LEU A 62 -25.32 -47.68 21.28
C LEU A 62 -26.38 -48.57 20.65
N ALA A 63 -25.98 -49.51 19.79
CA ALA A 63 -26.92 -50.44 19.16
C ALA A 63 -27.67 -51.29 20.20
N ALA A 64 -26.96 -51.80 21.21
CA ALA A 64 -27.56 -52.59 22.28
C ALA A 64 -28.56 -51.79 23.14
N LEU A 65 -28.23 -50.54 23.49
CA LEU A 65 -29.11 -49.66 24.26
C LEU A 65 -30.34 -49.21 23.47
N ALA A 66 -30.18 -48.91 22.18
CA ALA A 66 -31.28 -48.45 21.31
C ALA A 66 -32.36 -49.53 21.13
N ILE A 67 -31.96 -50.80 21.04
CA ILE A 67 -32.89 -51.93 20.93
C ILE A 67 -33.57 -52.20 22.28
N SER A 68 -32.82 -52.07 23.38
CA SER A 68 -33.31 -52.47 24.72
C SER A 68 -34.19 -51.40 25.38
N GLN A 69 -33.90 -50.11 25.20
CA GLN A 69 -34.64 -48.99 25.81
C GLN A 69 -34.78 -47.79 24.87
N PRO A 70 -35.58 -47.92 23.78
CA PRO A 70 -35.63 -46.91 22.72
C PRO A 70 -36.06 -45.52 23.22
N ASN A 71 -37.04 -45.45 24.12
CA ASN A 71 -37.54 -44.17 24.64
C ASN A 71 -36.49 -43.41 25.48
N VAL A 72 -35.65 -44.14 26.22
CA VAL A 72 -34.61 -43.55 27.08
C VAL A 72 -33.50 -42.98 26.21
N GLU A 73 -33.12 -43.71 25.17
CA GLU A 73 -32.10 -43.33 24.20
C GLU A 73 -32.51 -42.11 23.39
N VAL A 74 -33.71 -42.10 22.79
CA VAL A 74 -34.21 -40.95 22.02
C VAL A 74 -34.17 -39.67 22.87
N LEU A 75 -34.69 -39.72 24.10
CA LEU A 75 -34.70 -38.56 24.99
C LEU A 75 -33.29 -38.09 25.35
N SER A 76 -32.36 -39.02 25.61
CA SER A 76 -30.97 -38.67 25.91
C SER A 76 -30.26 -38.00 24.74
N TRP A 77 -30.51 -38.45 23.50
CA TRP A 77 -29.93 -37.86 22.29
C TRP A 77 -30.53 -36.49 21.98
N THR A 78 -31.83 -36.30 22.26
CA THR A 78 -32.46 -34.98 22.19
C THR A 78 -31.83 -34.01 23.17
N ILE A 79 -31.60 -34.42 24.42
CA ILE A 79 -30.91 -33.60 25.43
C ILE A 79 -29.48 -33.29 24.96
N ALA A 80 -28.74 -34.28 24.46
CA ALA A 80 -27.38 -34.11 24.00
C ALA A 80 -27.28 -33.12 22.82
N ALA A 81 -28.23 -33.17 21.88
CA ALA A 81 -28.27 -32.25 20.74
C ALA A 81 -28.37 -30.77 21.14
N LEU A 82 -29.04 -30.46 22.25
CA LEU A 82 -29.18 -29.08 22.74
C LEU A 82 -27.84 -28.44 23.10
N PHE A 83 -26.83 -29.25 23.47
CA PHE A 83 -25.49 -28.76 23.80
C PHE A 83 -24.75 -28.19 22.58
N ALA A 84 -25.16 -28.52 21.35
CA ALA A 84 -24.57 -27.94 20.15
C ALA A 84 -24.81 -26.42 20.05
N ILE A 85 -25.90 -25.91 20.64
CA ILE A 85 -26.27 -24.48 20.58
C ILE A 85 -25.20 -23.61 21.28
N PRO A 86 -24.93 -23.79 22.59
CA PRO A 86 -23.90 -23.01 23.27
C PRO A 86 -22.49 -23.33 22.73
N ALA A 87 -22.22 -24.59 22.37
CA ALA A 87 -20.93 -25.02 21.84
C ALA A 87 -20.52 -24.23 20.60
N ARG A 88 -21.44 -24.09 19.65
CA ARG A 88 -21.25 -23.30 18.44
C ARG A 88 -20.92 -21.84 18.77
N THR A 89 -21.70 -21.20 19.65
CA THR A 89 -21.47 -19.78 19.99
C THR A 89 -20.13 -19.55 20.68
N TYR A 90 -19.73 -20.43 21.60
CA TYR A 90 -18.44 -20.32 22.27
C TYR A 90 -17.27 -20.66 21.33
N GLY A 91 -17.44 -21.66 20.47
CA GLY A 91 -16.46 -22.04 19.46
C GLY A 91 -16.23 -20.91 18.46
N ASP A 92 -17.29 -20.32 17.91
CA ASP A 92 -17.22 -19.16 17.03
C ASP A 92 -16.49 -17.98 17.70
N ALA A 93 -16.78 -17.70 18.98
CA ALA A 93 -16.12 -16.64 19.72
C ALA A 93 -14.61 -16.92 19.91
N LEU A 94 -14.23 -18.16 20.23
CA LEU A 94 -12.82 -18.56 20.33
C LEU A 94 -12.12 -18.45 18.97
N GLY A 95 -12.72 -19.00 17.91
CA GLY A 95 -12.15 -18.95 16.56
C GLY A 95 -11.92 -17.52 16.07
N LYS A 96 -12.86 -16.61 16.35
CA LYS A 96 -12.70 -15.17 16.07
C LYS A 96 -11.52 -14.57 16.84
N ARG A 97 -11.40 -14.83 18.14
CA ARG A 97 -10.27 -14.33 18.96
C ARG A 97 -8.92 -14.84 18.47
N LEU A 98 -8.84 -16.11 18.08
CA LEU A 98 -7.62 -16.71 17.53
C LEU A 98 -7.26 -16.10 16.16
N LEU A 99 -8.25 -15.86 15.31
CA LEU A 99 -8.06 -15.18 14.03
C LEU A 99 -7.56 -13.75 14.25
N GLU A 100 -8.20 -12.98 15.13
CA GLU A 100 -7.78 -11.62 15.49
C GLU A 100 -6.36 -11.61 16.07
N ALA A 101 -6.03 -12.57 16.96
CA ALA A 101 -4.69 -12.71 17.51
C ALA A 101 -3.65 -13.01 16.40
N ARG A 102 -3.96 -13.89 15.45
CA ARG A 102 -3.09 -14.18 14.30
C ARG A 102 -2.90 -12.96 13.39
N LEU A 103 -3.99 -12.25 13.09
CA LEU A 103 -3.93 -11.03 12.27
C LEU A 103 -3.15 -9.92 12.98
N SER A 104 -3.33 -9.78 14.30
CA SER A 104 -2.58 -8.81 15.10
C SER A 104 -1.10 -9.15 15.25
N SER A 105 -0.74 -10.43 15.22
CA SER A 105 0.67 -10.87 15.25
C SER A 105 1.35 -10.80 13.89
N MET A 106 0.57 -10.78 12.79
CA MET A 106 1.05 -10.32 11.50
C MET A 106 1.28 -8.80 11.58
N LYS A 107 2.54 -8.39 11.79
CA LYS A 107 2.94 -6.97 11.70
C LYS A 107 2.41 -6.41 10.38
N PRO A 108 1.87 -5.17 10.36
CA PRO A 108 1.39 -4.57 9.11
C PRO A 108 2.54 -4.65 8.09
N THR A 109 2.26 -5.32 6.98
CA THR A 109 3.22 -5.58 5.91
C THR A 109 3.72 -4.28 5.28
N THR A 110 3.05 -3.18 5.59
CA THR A 110 3.27 -1.85 5.05
C THR A 110 3.62 -0.83 6.14
N LYS A 111 4.27 0.24 5.71
CA LYS A 111 4.63 1.43 6.48
C LYS A 111 4.02 2.63 5.75
N VAL A 112 3.31 3.47 6.48
CA VAL A 112 2.68 4.68 5.96
C VAL A 112 3.61 5.86 6.19
N TYR A 113 3.81 6.67 5.16
CA TYR A 113 4.56 7.92 5.19
C TYR A 113 3.59 9.06 4.88
N ARG A 114 3.46 10.01 5.82
CA ARG A 114 2.54 11.14 5.70
C ARG A 114 3.33 12.42 5.42
N LEU A 115 2.86 13.18 4.43
CA LEU A 115 3.36 14.54 4.16
C LEU A 115 2.92 15.52 5.26
N PRO A 116 3.59 16.68 5.42
CA PRO A 116 3.18 17.68 6.41
C PRO A 116 1.70 18.06 6.26
N GLU A 117 0.95 18.06 7.35
CA GLU A 117 -0.49 18.39 7.35
C GLU A 117 -0.75 19.88 7.11
N ASP A 118 0.13 20.72 7.63
CA ASP A 118 0.07 22.16 7.39
C ASP A 118 0.79 22.50 6.08
N PRO A 119 0.11 23.11 5.10
CA PRO A 119 0.73 23.60 3.88
C PRO A 119 1.90 24.56 4.12
N ASP A 120 1.88 25.29 5.25
CA ASP A 120 2.93 26.25 5.60
C ASP A 120 4.21 25.55 6.10
N ASN A 121 4.13 24.25 6.46
CA ASN A 121 5.30 23.39 6.75
C ASN A 121 5.95 22.80 5.49
N ILE A 122 5.38 23.05 4.31
CA ILE A 122 5.96 22.63 3.03
C ILE A 122 6.83 23.77 2.50
N GLU A 123 8.14 23.63 2.69
CA GLU A 123 9.13 24.65 2.31
C GLU A 123 9.24 24.80 0.79
N ASP A 124 9.72 25.96 0.34
CA ASP A 124 10.11 26.17 -1.05
C ASP A 124 11.58 25.77 -1.28
N VAL A 125 11.91 25.35 -2.49
CA VAL A 125 13.30 25.08 -2.86
C VAL A 125 14.07 26.41 -2.92
N PRO A 126 15.19 26.57 -2.18
CA PRO A 126 15.97 27.80 -2.22
C PRO A 126 16.47 28.12 -3.63
N GLY A 127 16.27 29.36 -4.08
CA GLY A 127 16.71 29.83 -5.40
C GLY A 127 15.76 29.49 -6.55
N GLU A 128 14.63 28.84 -6.29
CA GLU A 128 13.61 28.55 -7.31
C GLU A 128 12.31 29.33 -7.06
N PRO A 129 11.45 29.51 -8.09
CA PRO A 129 10.13 30.10 -7.90
C PRO A 129 9.33 29.34 -6.84
N PRO A 130 8.65 30.03 -5.90
CA PRO A 130 7.88 29.38 -4.85
C PRO A 130 6.70 28.60 -5.44
N ALA A 131 6.33 27.49 -4.79
CA ALA A 131 5.17 26.72 -5.21
C ALA A 131 3.86 27.45 -4.83
N PRO A 132 2.85 27.50 -5.73
CA PRO A 132 1.58 28.14 -5.43
C PRO A 132 0.93 27.55 -4.17
N ARG A 133 0.30 28.40 -3.35
CA ARG A 133 -0.29 27.96 -2.07
C ARG A 133 -1.41 26.94 -2.28
N GLU A 134 -2.14 27.03 -3.39
CA GLU A 134 -3.15 26.06 -3.79
C GLU A 134 -2.56 24.66 -4.02
N VAL A 135 -1.34 24.59 -4.55
CA VAL A 135 -0.62 23.32 -4.76
C VAL A 135 -0.19 22.75 -3.42
N LYS A 136 0.40 23.56 -2.53
CA LYS A 136 0.79 23.13 -1.17
C LYS A 136 -0.42 22.62 -0.37
N LYS A 137 -1.59 23.27 -0.49
CA LYS A 137 -2.84 22.83 0.13
C LYS A 137 -3.33 21.48 -0.38
N ARG A 138 -3.18 21.20 -1.67
CA ARG A 138 -3.66 19.95 -2.28
C ARG A 138 -2.84 18.73 -1.86
N ILE A 139 -1.53 18.91 -1.66
CA ILE A 139 -0.62 17.82 -1.31
C ILE A 139 -0.46 17.63 0.20
N ALA A 140 -0.80 18.64 1.00
CA ALA A 140 -0.66 18.59 2.45
C ALA A 140 -1.46 17.41 3.02
N GLY A 141 -0.85 16.67 3.95
CA GLY A 141 -1.44 15.49 4.57
C GLY A 141 -1.61 14.27 3.66
N ARG A 142 -1.15 14.30 2.40
CA ARG A 142 -1.22 13.12 1.51
C ARG A 142 -0.33 12.00 2.04
N GLU A 143 -0.85 10.78 1.96
CA GLU A 143 -0.22 9.58 2.51
C GLU A 143 0.28 8.66 1.40
N TYR A 144 1.40 8.00 1.67
CA TYR A 144 1.97 6.97 0.82
C TYR A 144 2.23 5.70 1.61
N GLU A 145 1.75 4.58 1.08
CA GLU A 145 1.90 3.28 1.71
C GLU A 145 2.94 2.45 0.97
N PHE A 146 3.95 1.95 1.69
CA PHE A 146 5.02 1.13 1.13
C PHE A 146 5.19 -0.17 1.91
N PRO A 147 5.64 -1.27 1.28
CA PRO A 147 6.05 -2.46 2.02
C PRO A 147 7.09 -2.13 3.11
N ARG A 148 6.99 -2.78 4.27
CA ARG A 148 8.02 -2.68 5.31
C ARG A 148 9.33 -3.22 4.77
N GLY A 149 10.41 -2.45 4.97
CA GLY A 149 11.73 -2.78 4.46
C GLY A 149 12.04 -2.20 3.08
N THR A 150 11.11 -1.45 2.46
CA THR A 150 11.44 -0.64 1.27
C THR A 150 12.58 0.33 1.63
N PRO A 151 13.67 0.35 0.84
CA PRO A 151 14.77 1.28 1.04
C PRO A 151 14.28 2.73 1.06
N ARG A 152 14.82 3.53 1.98
CA ARG A 152 14.48 4.96 2.13
C ARG A 152 14.57 5.72 0.81
N GLU A 153 15.61 5.43 0.03
CA GLU A 153 15.88 6.06 -1.27
C GLU A 153 14.80 5.76 -2.31
N ASP A 154 14.19 4.57 -2.24
CA ASP A 154 13.11 4.19 -3.15
C ASP A 154 11.80 4.87 -2.74
N VAL A 155 11.52 4.98 -1.44
CA VAL A 155 10.39 5.77 -0.90
C VAL A 155 10.51 7.22 -1.35
N GLU A 156 11.65 7.86 -1.09
CA GLU A 156 11.91 9.25 -1.47
C GLU A 156 11.74 9.48 -2.98
N ARG A 157 12.24 8.55 -3.81
CA ARG A 157 12.14 8.62 -5.27
C ARG A 157 10.71 8.49 -5.78
N VAL A 158 9.92 7.59 -5.20
CA VAL A 158 8.51 7.38 -5.62
C VAL A 158 7.68 8.59 -5.24
N ILE A 159 7.79 9.09 -4.00
CA ILE A 159 7.06 10.28 -3.55
C ILE A 159 7.48 11.50 -4.40
N LYS A 160 8.77 11.68 -4.65
CA LYS A 160 9.28 12.76 -5.50
C LYS A 160 8.64 12.72 -6.89
N ARG A 161 8.68 11.56 -7.55
CA ARG A 161 8.13 11.39 -8.90
C ARG A 161 6.65 11.72 -8.94
N ASP A 162 5.88 11.23 -7.98
CA ASP A 162 4.44 11.48 -7.88
C ASP A 162 4.13 12.96 -7.70
N LEU A 163 4.88 13.68 -6.85
CA LEU A 163 4.71 15.12 -6.68
C LEU A 163 5.03 15.89 -7.98
N GLU A 164 6.09 15.52 -8.69
CA GLU A 164 6.49 16.18 -9.95
C GLU A 164 5.51 15.88 -11.10
N GLU A 165 4.95 14.67 -11.18
CA GLU A 165 4.06 14.25 -12.27
C GLU A 165 2.59 14.64 -12.02
N GLU A 166 2.06 14.42 -10.82
CA GLU A 166 0.65 14.65 -10.48
C GLU A 166 0.44 15.89 -9.62
N GLY A 167 1.42 16.25 -8.81
CA GLY A 167 1.33 17.38 -7.88
C GLY A 167 1.33 18.75 -8.57
N GLY A 168 1.76 18.83 -9.83
CA GLY A 168 1.81 20.07 -10.59
C GLY A 168 2.90 21.04 -10.11
N VAL A 169 3.95 20.50 -9.50
CA VAL A 169 5.16 21.26 -9.11
C VAL A 169 6.24 21.08 -10.17
N GLY A 170 7.14 22.07 -10.30
CA GLY A 170 8.26 21.98 -11.24
C GLY A 170 9.33 21.00 -10.79
N ARG A 171 9.61 21.01 -9.48
CA ARG A 171 10.61 20.14 -8.84
C ARG A 171 10.18 19.83 -7.41
N ALA A 172 10.42 18.60 -6.98
CA ALA A 172 10.25 18.19 -5.59
C ALA A 172 11.57 17.68 -5.00
N VAL A 173 11.85 18.05 -3.76
CA VAL A 173 12.92 17.48 -2.94
C VAL A 173 12.28 16.83 -1.73
N VAL A 174 12.37 15.50 -1.66
CA VAL A 174 11.75 14.69 -0.60
C VAL A 174 12.86 14.07 0.24
N ARG A 175 12.73 14.16 1.56
CA ARG A 175 13.58 13.45 2.54
C ARG A 175 12.72 12.77 3.57
N VAL A 176 13.03 11.51 3.86
CA VAL A 176 12.29 10.68 4.82
C VAL A 176 13.11 10.52 6.10
N ASP A 177 12.70 11.16 7.19
CA ASP A 177 13.39 11.09 8.47
C ASP A 177 12.58 10.25 9.46
N GLY A 178 12.91 8.95 9.55
CA GLY A 178 12.11 8.00 10.31
C GLY A 178 10.72 7.78 9.70
N ASP A 179 9.70 8.36 10.33
CA ASP A 179 8.29 8.31 9.89
C ASP A 179 7.82 9.66 9.33
N GLU A 180 8.62 10.72 9.47
CA GLU A 180 8.30 12.05 8.96
C GLU A 180 8.84 12.24 7.53
N VAL A 181 8.01 12.80 6.66
CA VAL A 181 8.42 13.19 5.31
C VAL A 181 8.60 14.69 5.26
N LYS A 182 9.83 15.15 5.02
CA LYS A 182 10.15 16.55 4.74
C LYS A 182 10.13 16.77 3.24
N VAL A 183 9.37 17.78 2.80
CA VAL A 183 9.22 18.10 1.38
C VAL A 183 9.51 19.56 1.13
N ARG A 184 10.29 19.82 0.08
CA ARG A 184 10.45 21.13 -0.54
C ARG A 184 9.96 21.11 -1.96
N LEU A 185 9.27 22.16 -2.36
CA LEU A 185 8.71 22.28 -3.71
C LEU A 185 9.23 23.50 -4.45
N ALA A 186 9.35 23.38 -5.76
CA ALA A 186 9.45 24.51 -6.66
C ALA A 186 8.16 24.65 -7.47
N GLY A 187 7.74 25.89 -7.71
CA GLY A 187 6.66 26.18 -8.64
C GLY A 187 6.99 25.68 -10.04
N ALA A 188 5.96 25.33 -10.82
CA ALA A 188 6.16 25.02 -12.23
C ALA A 188 6.73 26.25 -12.95
N LYS A 189 7.89 26.12 -13.60
CA LYS A 189 8.43 27.20 -14.43
C LYS A 189 7.40 27.53 -15.53
N PRO A 190 7.03 28.81 -15.71
CA PRO A 190 6.13 29.21 -16.79
C PRO A 190 6.69 28.79 -18.15
N PRO A 191 5.83 28.68 -19.18
CA PRO A 191 6.27 28.41 -20.54
C PRO A 191 7.34 29.41 -20.94
N VAL A 192 8.40 28.88 -21.56
CA VAL A 192 9.58 29.63 -22.04
C VAL A 192 9.22 30.93 -22.76
N SER A 193 8.12 30.94 -23.52
CA SER A 193 7.65 32.10 -24.28
C SER A 193 7.21 33.30 -23.45
N HIS A 194 6.82 33.13 -22.18
CA HIS A 194 6.32 34.22 -21.32
C HIS A 194 7.39 34.82 -20.41
N THR A 195 8.56 34.18 -20.29
CA THR A 195 9.67 34.60 -19.42
C THR A 195 10.96 34.85 -20.18
N LEU A 196 10.96 34.70 -21.51
CA LEU A 196 12.12 35.00 -22.31
C LEU A 196 12.33 36.52 -22.39
N PRO A 197 13.54 37.02 -22.08
CA PRO A 197 13.92 38.38 -22.42
C PRO A 197 13.72 38.64 -23.93
N PRO A 198 13.36 39.87 -24.34
CA PRO A 198 13.02 40.18 -25.73
C PRO A 198 14.17 39.98 -26.73
N ASP A 199 15.41 39.92 -26.25
CA ASP A 199 16.67 39.71 -26.94
C ASP A 199 17.12 38.23 -26.98
N LYS A 200 16.38 37.33 -26.33
CA LYS A 200 16.71 35.90 -26.28
C LYS A 200 15.74 35.05 -27.09
N VAL A 201 16.19 33.85 -27.44
CA VAL A 201 15.44 32.83 -28.17
C VAL A 201 15.68 31.49 -27.50
N ALA A 202 14.64 30.67 -27.44
CA ALA A 202 14.74 29.32 -26.91
C ALA A 202 14.93 28.31 -28.02
N VAL A 203 16.01 27.53 -27.96
CA VAL A 203 16.37 26.55 -28.98
C VAL A 203 16.45 25.17 -28.34
N SER A 204 15.73 24.22 -28.92
CA SER A 204 15.78 22.82 -28.49
C SER A 204 16.91 22.10 -29.22
N VAL A 205 17.84 21.52 -28.46
CA VAL A 205 19.00 20.77 -28.99
C VAL A 205 19.06 19.35 -28.43
N LYS A 206 19.66 18.43 -29.18
CA LYS A 206 19.96 17.06 -28.71
C LYS A 206 21.48 16.90 -28.54
N PRO A 207 22.03 17.16 -27.34
CA PRO A 207 23.48 17.15 -27.16
C PRO A 207 24.03 15.72 -27.24
N LYS A 208 25.11 15.51 -28.01
CA LYS A 208 25.78 14.20 -28.15
C LYS A 208 26.80 13.88 -27.05
N GLY A 209 27.12 14.84 -26.18
CA GLY A 209 28.07 14.66 -25.07
C GLY A 209 28.01 15.80 -24.05
N GLY A 210 28.62 15.59 -22.87
CA GLY A 210 28.78 16.62 -21.83
C GLY A 210 27.54 16.91 -20.97
N SER A 211 26.37 16.38 -21.31
CA SER A 211 25.10 16.79 -20.66
C SER A 211 24.78 16.11 -19.34
N ALA A 212 25.49 15.06 -18.92
CA ALA A 212 25.12 14.26 -17.74
C ALA A 212 25.04 15.11 -16.45
N HIS A 213 26.00 16.02 -16.27
CA HIS A 213 26.15 16.85 -15.06
C HIS A 213 25.47 18.22 -15.14
N ILE A 214 24.79 18.52 -16.25
CA ILE A 214 24.18 19.82 -16.50
C ILE A 214 22.74 19.83 -16.02
N GLY A 215 22.45 20.70 -15.06
CA GLY A 215 21.14 20.99 -14.48
C GLY A 215 20.39 22.11 -15.22
N GLU A 216 19.11 22.28 -14.86
CA GLU A 216 18.35 23.46 -15.30
C GLU A 216 18.81 24.69 -14.51
N GLY A 217 19.05 25.80 -15.20
CA GLY A 217 19.62 27.04 -14.66
C GLY A 217 21.14 27.16 -14.85
N ASP A 218 21.83 26.09 -15.28
CA ASP A 218 23.26 26.13 -15.51
C ASP A 218 23.60 27.01 -16.72
N LYS A 219 24.65 27.82 -16.57
CA LYS A 219 25.31 28.49 -17.70
C LYS A 219 26.24 27.51 -18.39
N VAL A 220 26.07 27.40 -19.70
CA VAL A 220 26.82 26.47 -20.54
C VAL A 220 27.40 27.18 -21.75
N ILE A 221 28.57 26.72 -22.17
CA ILE A 221 29.16 27.04 -23.45
C ILE A 221 28.69 25.98 -24.45
N VAL A 222 28.05 26.43 -25.53
CA VAL A 222 27.56 25.61 -26.62
C VAL A 222 28.67 25.46 -27.66
N TYR A 223 29.01 24.22 -27.99
CA TYR A 223 29.93 23.89 -29.06
C TYR A 223 29.19 23.20 -30.21
N ALA A 224 29.55 23.56 -31.44
CA ALA A 224 29.08 22.87 -32.64
C ALA A 224 30.29 22.40 -33.45
N ASP A 225 30.34 21.11 -33.79
CA ASP A 225 31.50 20.48 -34.46
C ASP A 225 32.85 20.79 -33.78
N GLY A 226 32.85 20.92 -32.46
CA GLY A 226 34.06 21.21 -31.66
C GLY A 226 34.48 22.68 -31.62
N GLN A 227 33.75 23.60 -32.24
CA GLN A 227 33.98 25.05 -32.14
C GLN A 227 33.02 25.71 -31.15
N LYS A 228 33.52 26.63 -30.31
CA LYS A 228 32.68 27.42 -29.40
C LYS A 228 31.75 28.29 -30.25
N LEU A 229 30.45 28.17 -30.04
CA LEU A 229 29.43 28.92 -30.76
C LEU A 229 28.94 30.11 -29.92
N CYS A 230 28.36 29.83 -28.76
CA CYS A 230 27.77 30.84 -27.89
C CYS A 230 27.66 30.35 -26.45
N GLU A 231 27.34 31.25 -25.53
CA GLU A 231 26.89 30.93 -24.18
C GLU A 231 25.36 30.80 -24.15
N ALA A 232 24.88 29.91 -23.30
CA ALA A 232 23.46 29.64 -23.13
C ALA A 232 23.14 29.30 -21.68
N GLU A 233 21.88 29.47 -21.31
CA GLU A 233 21.36 28.95 -20.06
C GLU A 233 20.48 27.72 -20.34
N VAL A 234 20.64 26.66 -19.56
CA VAL A 234 19.77 25.48 -19.68
C VAL A 234 18.41 25.77 -19.06
N TRP A 235 17.38 25.96 -19.87
CA TRP A 235 16.04 26.23 -19.36
C TRP A 235 15.34 24.99 -18.83
N LYS A 236 15.32 23.95 -19.67
CA LYS A 236 14.57 22.72 -19.40
C LYS A 236 15.28 21.52 -20.00
N ARG A 237 15.28 20.42 -19.26
CA ARG A 237 15.83 19.14 -19.73
C ARG A 237 14.74 18.09 -19.91
N SER A 238 14.89 17.28 -20.95
CA SER A 238 14.06 16.10 -21.19
C SER A 238 14.96 14.89 -21.43
N LYS A 239 14.37 13.68 -21.50
CA LYS A 239 15.11 12.44 -21.77
C LYS A 239 15.85 12.45 -23.11
N SER A 240 15.40 13.25 -24.09
CA SER A 240 15.89 13.21 -25.47
C SER A 240 16.44 14.54 -25.98
N GLY A 241 16.47 15.58 -25.15
CA GLY A 241 16.92 16.92 -25.56
C GLY A 241 16.91 17.94 -24.43
N VAL A 242 17.54 19.08 -24.70
CA VAL A 242 17.71 20.22 -23.80
C VAL A 242 17.17 21.47 -24.49
N VAL A 243 16.40 22.29 -23.77
CA VAL A 243 16.00 23.63 -24.22
C VAL A 243 17.00 24.62 -23.66
N LEU A 244 17.69 25.33 -24.56
CA LEU A 244 18.65 26.38 -24.25
C LEU A 244 18.02 27.74 -24.46
N VAL A 245 18.29 28.67 -23.55
CA VAL A 245 18.06 30.10 -23.78
C VAL A 245 19.36 30.70 -24.31
N VAL A 246 19.31 31.17 -25.55
CA VAL A 246 20.45 31.79 -26.26
C VAL A 246 20.10 33.20 -26.68
N ASP A 247 21.11 34.04 -26.89
CA ASP A 247 20.90 35.36 -27.47
C ASP A 247 20.45 35.24 -28.93
N ARG A 248 19.54 36.12 -29.36
CA ARG A 248 18.92 36.06 -30.69
C ARG A 248 19.93 36.08 -31.82
N GLU A 249 21.04 36.80 -31.65
CA GLU A 249 22.11 36.92 -32.65
C GLU A 249 22.76 35.56 -32.98
N HIS A 250 22.83 34.64 -32.02
CA HIS A 250 23.43 33.31 -32.19
C HIS A 250 22.39 32.21 -32.46
N ALA A 251 21.10 32.52 -32.26
CA ALA A 251 20.02 31.54 -32.37
C ALA A 251 19.85 30.98 -33.79
N ASP A 252 19.95 31.83 -34.80
CA ASP A 252 19.78 31.44 -36.21
C ASP A 252 20.91 30.49 -36.67
N GLU A 253 22.13 30.75 -36.23
CA GLU A 253 23.28 29.91 -36.53
C GLU A 253 23.17 28.55 -35.82
N LEU A 254 22.82 28.55 -34.53
CA LEU A 254 22.60 27.31 -33.78
C LEU A 254 21.47 26.47 -34.40
N MET A 255 20.34 27.08 -34.74
CA MET A 255 19.23 26.38 -35.40
C MET A 255 19.67 25.80 -36.75
N ARG A 256 20.39 26.58 -37.57
CA ARG A 256 20.89 26.11 -38.87
C ARG A 256 21.82 24.90 -38.72
N LEU A 257 22.69 24.89 -37.72
CA LEU A 257 23.62 23.78 -37.46
C LEU A 257 22.87 22.54 -36.96
N VAL A 258 21.90 22.71 -36.07
CA VAL A 258 21.04 21.63 -35.58
C VAL A 258 20.21 21.03 -36.71
N THR A 259 19.61 21.84 -37.57
CA THR A 259 18.83 21.37 -38.73
C THR A 259 19.71 20.62 -39.74
N LYS A 260 20.99 21.00 -39.88
CA LYS A 260 21.98 20.29 -40.70
C LYS A 260 22.52 19.01 -40.06
N GLY A 261 22.05 18.66 -38.86
CA GLY A 261 22.48 17.45 -38.14
C GLY A 261 23.92 17.53 -37.62
N LYS A 262 24.44 18.74 -37.39
CA LYS A 262 25.76 18.93 -36.80
C LYS A 262 25.78 18.54 -35.32
N ASP A 263 26.95 18.15 -34.85
CA ASP A 263 27.09 17.64 -33.49
C ASP A 263 27.21 18.80 -32.51
N VAL A 264 26.23 18.89 -31.61
CA VAL A 264 26.19 19.91 -30.55
C VAL A 264 26.61 19.27 -29.23
N SER A 265 27.55 19.90 -28.53
CA SER A 265 27.97 19.54 -27.18
C SER A 265 27.86 20.73 -26.24
N LEU A 266 27.66 20.45 -24.95
CA LEU A 266 27.47 21.45 -23.90
C LEU A 266 28.56 21.25 -22.85
N VAL A 267 29.18 22.36 -22.43
CA VAL A 267 30.19 22.38 -21.37
C VAL A 267 29.75 23.41 -20.34
N VAL A 268 29.72 23.05 -19.06
CA VAL A 268 29.42 24.00 -17.98
C VAL A 268 30.53 25.04 -17.93
N GLU A 269 30.16 26.31 -17.88
CA GLU A 269 31.14 27.37 -17.65
C GLU A 269 31.72 27.22 -16.23
N PRO A 270 33.05 27.14 -16.05
CA PRO A 270 33.61 27.09 -14.71
C PRO A 270 33.28 28.41 -14.02
N THR A 271 32.52 28.34 -12.92
CA THR A 271 32.34 29.47 -12.02
C THR A 271 33.72 29.84 -11.49
N GLU A 272 34.26 31.00 -11.89
CA GLU A 272 35.43 31.56 -11.21
C GLU A 272 35.05 31.81 -9.75
N GLU A 273 35.67 31.07 -8.82
CA GLU A 273 35.66 31.36 -7.37
C GLU A 273 36.58 32.54 -7.03
#